data_AF-A0AAU3EJ54-F1
#
_entry.id   AF-A0AAU3EJ54-F1
#
_cell.length_a   1.000
_cell.length_b   1.000
_cell.length_c   1.000
_cell.angle_alpha   90.00
_cell.angle_beta   90.00
_cell.angle_gamma   90.00
#
_symmetry.space_group_name_H-M   'P 1'
#
loop_
_entity.id
_entity.type
_entity.pdbx_description
1 polymer ?
#
loop_
_entity_poly.entity_id
_entity_poly.type
_entity_poly.pdbx_seq_one_letter_code
_entity_poly.pdbx_strand_id
1 'polypeptide(L)'
;MSSTKGNWELPISEGELSRLTSEMDEAHRATLPVMAASARDLSAELKDLGTSGPGPVQEERSHLARRRFLTGAGASAAMLALAACGGKSSTTPTGAGASASTSASASASSSGGASKYTGDLKVVALSVALENQAVAAYQAALKAANAGKLGKVPPAIATFIQTAMAQHKDHADAWNGVLSSAGKPKITDVPLSDQPAVTKALGQVKDVTGVAKLALQLEDQATETYVFATYNVKSLGGVNTAATIAPVEAMHAAILHYVLGQYPVPDAFIGTKKAASPSLLTV
;
A
#
# COMPACT_ATOMS: atom_id res chain seq x y z
N MET A 1 25.60 -39.78 2.41
CA MET A 1 25.53 -38.59 1.54
C MET A 1 25.11 -37.41 2.41
N SER A 2 26.04 -36.48 2.62
CA SER A 2 25.90 -35.37 3.55
C SER A 2 24.94 -34.33 2.98
N SER A 3 23.77 -34.14 3.59
CA SER A 3 22.87 -33.04 3.24
C SER A 3 23.34 -31.80 4.00
N THR A 4 24.25 -31.05 3.41
CA THR A 4 24.56 -29.68 3.82
C THR A 4 23.27 -28.88 3.88
N LYS A 5 22.91 -28.39 5.07
CA LYS A 5 21.97 -27.27 5.22
C LYS A 5 22.50 -26.17 4.30
N GLY A 6 21.77 -25.86 3.24
CA GLY A 6 22.16 -24.82 2.29
C GLY A 6 22.31 -23.51 3.04
N ASN A 7 23.52 -22.97 3.10
CA ASN A 7 23.76 -21.63 3.61
C ASN A 7 23.16 -20.67 2.58
N TRP A 8 21.95 -20.17 2.86
CA TRP A 8 21.41 -19.03 2.14
C TRP A 8 22.42 -17.88 2.25
N GLU A 9 22.69 -17.24 1.12
CA GLU A 9 23.57 -16.08 1.00
C GLU A 9 22.77 -14.95 0.34
N LEU A 10 23.04 -13.71 0.75
CA LEU A 10 22.36 -12.55 0.20
C LEU A 10 22.73 -12.37 -1.27
N PRO A 11 21.76 -12.33 -2.21
CA PRO A 11 22.05 -12.28 -3.65
C PRO A 11 22.69 -10.95 -4.12
N ILE A 12 22.59 -9.90 -3.31
CA ILE A 12 23.26 -8.61 -3.53
C ILE A 12 24.23 -8.30 -2.38
N SER A 13 25.13 -7.35 -2.56
CA SER A 13 26.05 -6.97 -1.46
C SER A 13 25.31 -6.28 -0.31
N GLU A 14 25.82 -6.40 0.92
CA GLU A 14 25.26 -5.65 2.07
C GLU A 14 25.31 -4.13 1.86
N GLY A 15 26.35 -3.63 1.19
CA GLY A 15 26.48 -2.22 0.84
C GLY A 15 25.41 -1.76 -0.15
N GLU A 16 25.10 -2.59 -1.15
CA GLU A 16 24.02 -2.31 -2.11
C GLU A 16 22.65 -2.33 -1.44
N LEU A 17 22.35 -3.33 -0.61
CA LEU A 17 21.09 -3.38 0.14
C LEU A 17 20.93 -2.19 1.08
N SER A 18 22.02 -1.77 1.74
CA SER A 18 22.02 -0.59 2.62
C SER A 18 21.77 0.70 1.83
N ARG A 19 22.35 0.84 0.63
CA ARG A 19 22.11 1.99 -0.25
C ARG A 19 20.65 2.04 -0.69
N LEU A 20 20.10 0.93 -1.18
CA LEU A 20 18.70 0.84 -1.59
C LEU A 20 17.75 1.19 -0.44
N THR A 21 18.03 0.70 0.77
CA THR A 21 17.24 1.02 1.97
C THR A 21 17.32 2.52 2.30
N SER A 22 18.49 3.14 2.18
CA SER A 22 18.67 4.57 2.42
C SER A 22 17.93 5.44 1.38
N GLU A 23 17.95 5.05 0.11
CA GLU A 23 17.26 5.75 -0.97
C GLU A 23 15.74 5.68 -0.79
N MET A 24 15.22 4.50 -0.43
CA MET A 24 13.82 4.32 -0.06
C MET A 24 13.42 5.19 1.15
N ASP A 25 14.27 5.26 2.16
CA ASP A 25 14.04 6.07 3.36
C ASP A 25 14.07 7.58 3.09
N GLU A 26 14.93 8.02 2.18
CA GLU A 26 14.90 9.39 1.67
C GLU A 26 13.62 9.69 0.90
N ALA A 27 13.20 8.80 -0.01
CA ALA A 27 11.96 8.95 -0.77
C ALA A 27 10.73 9.04 0.15
N HIS A 28 10.63 8.16 1.15
CA HIS A 28 9.58 8.20 2.17
C HIS A 28 9.55 9.51 2.95
N ARG A 29 10.70 9.96 3.44
CA ARG A 29 10.77 11.25 4.18
C ARG A 29 10.37 12.44 3.30
N ALA A 30 10.69 12.41 2.01
CA ALA A 30 10.32 13.46 1.08
C ALA A 30 8.81 13.52 0.83
N THR A 31 8.12 12.37 0.83
CA THR A 31 6.66 12.30 0.61
C THR A 31 5.84 12.47 1.89
N LEU A 32 6.42 12.19 3.07
CA LEU A 32 5.72 12.22 4.35
C LEU A 32 4.92 13.51 4.62
N PRO A 33 5.45 14.74 4.36
CA PRO A 33 4.66 15.96 4.55
C PRO A 33 3.45 16.06 3.61
N VAL A 34 3.58 15.56 2.38
CA VAL A 34 2.51 15.56 1.36
C VAL A 34 1.44 14.53 1.73
N MET A 35 1.84 13.36 2.24
CA MET A 35 0.92 12.35 2.76
C MET A 35 0.09 12.92 3.92
N ALA A 36 0.75 13.58 4.89
CA ALA A 36 0.09 14.20 6.04
C ALA A 36 -0.84 15.36 5.63
N ALA A 37 -0.51 16.12 4.57
CA ALA A 37 -1.40 17.11 4.00
C ALA A 37 -2.63 16.46 3.35
N SER A 38 -2.43 15.45 2.52
CA SER A 38 -3.50 14.72 1.81
C SER A 38 -4.48 14.04 2.78
N ALA A 39 -3.97 13.49 3.87
CA ALA A 39 -4.79 12.90 4.94
C ALA A 39 -5.66 13.96 5.65
N ARG A 40 -5.15 15.18 5.82
CA ARG A 40 -5.94 16.31 6.36
C ARG A 40 -7.01 16.77 5.37
N ASP A 41 -6.69 16.82 4.08
CA ASP A 41 -7.66 17.17 3.03
C ASP A 41 -8.79 16.14 2.96
N LEU A 42 -8.46 14.84 3.00
CA LEU A 42 -9.43 13.75 3.11
C LEU A 42 -10.33 13.93 4.33
N SER A 43 -9.74 14.27 5.47
CA SER A 43 -10.48 14.50 6.70
C SER A 43 -11.46 15.66 6.58
N ALA A 44 -11.10 16.73 5.86
CA ALA A 44 -11.98 17.87 5.61
C ALA A 44 -13.12 17.50 4.65
N GLU A 45 -12.83 16.76 3.57
CA GLU A 45 -13.83 16.26 2.62
C GLU A 45 -14.87 15.36 3.32
N LEU A 46 -14.43 14.44 4.17
CA LEU A 46 -15.31 13.54 4.90
C LEU A 46 -16.21 14.26 5.91
N LYS A 47 -15.75 15.38 6.49
CA LYS A 47 -16.58 16.23 7.36
C LYS A 47 -17.68 16.95 6.58
N ASP A 48 -17.35 17.52 5.42
CA ASP A 48 -18.31 18.24 4.57
C ASP A 48 -19.40 17.30 4.00
N LEU A 49 -19.01 16.06 3.69
CA LEU A 49 -19.89 14.95 3.33
C LEU A 49 -20.87 14.57 4.44
N GLY A 50 -20.46 14.64 5.71
CA GLY A 50 -21.31 14.34 6.86
C GLY A 50 -22.38 15.41 7.12
N THR A 51 -22.13 16.65 6.67
CA THR A 51 -23.03 17.80 6.85
C THR A 51 -23.95 18.05 5.65
N SER A 52 -23.56 17.57 4.47
CA SER A 52 -24.30 17.73 3.21
C SER A 52 -24.88 16.38 2.79
N GLY A 53 -26.21 16.20 2.85
CA GLY A 53 -26.87 14.97 2.38
C GLY A 53 -26.54 14.65 0.89
N PRO A 54 -26.80 13.41 0.42
CA PRO A 54 -26.34 12.94 -0.89
C PRO A 54 -27.01 13.74 -2.01
N GLY A 55 -26.26 14.67 -2.62
CA GLY A 55 -26.74 15.52 -3.70
C GLY A 55 -25.94 15.32 -5.00
N PRO A 56 -26.56 15.49 -6.18
CA PRO A 56 -25.93 15.31 -7.50
C PRO A 56 -24.73 16.26 -7.76
N VAL A 57 -24.58 17.30 -6.95
CA VAL A 57 -23.50 18.31 -7.04
C VAL A 57 -22.12 17.72 -6.69
N GLN A 58 -22.07 16.57 -6.01
CA GLN A 58 -20.82 16.01 -5.47
C GLN A 58 -19.99 15.23 -6.50
N GLU A 59 -20.62 14.46 -7.39
CA GLU A 59 -19.91 13.82 -8.50
C GLU A 59 -19.27 14.89 -9.39
N GLU A 60 -20.01 15.94 -9.73
CA GLU A 60 -19.53 17.03 -10.58
C GLU A 60 -18.34 17.77 -9.96
N ARG A 61 -18.38 18.04 -8.65
CA ARG A 61 -17.24 18.63 -7.90
C ARG A 61 -16.01 17.72 -7.89
N SER A 62 -16.20 16.41 -7.69
CA SER A 62 -15.10 15.44 -7.70
C SER A 62 -14.40 15.36 -9.07
N HIS A 63 -15.17 15.42 -10.17
CA HIS A 63 -14.64 15.45 -11.53
C HIS A 63 -13.89 16.75 -11.84
N LEU A 64 -14.41 17.90 -11.40
CA LEU A 64 -13.76 19.20 -11.58
C LEU A 64 -12.46 19.32 -10.77
N ALA A 65 -12.43 18.75 -9.57
CA ALA A 65 -11.25 18.76 -8.74
C ALA A 65 -10.18 17.74 -9.21
N ARG A 66 -10.56 16.56 -9.75
CA ARG A 66 -9.64 15.65 -10.47
C ARG A 66 -9.00 16.33 -11.70
N ARG A 67 -9.80 17.09 -12.46
CA ARG A 67 -9.30 17.88 -13.60
C ARG A 67 -8.32 18.96 -13.14
N ARG A 68 -8.62 19.65 -12.03
CA ARG A 68 -7.73 20.66 -11.45
C ARG A 68 -6.40 20.09 -10.97
N PHE A 69 -6.37 18.90 -10.38
CA PHE A 69 -5.15 18.20 -10.00
C PHE A 69 -4.25 17.89 -11.22
N LEU A 70 -4.86 17.44 -12.32
CA LEU A 70 -4.14 17.20 -13.58
C LEU A 70 -3.65 18.49 -14.26
N THR A 71 -4.27 19.64 -13.96
CA THR A 71 -3.92 20.94 -14.56
C THR A 71 -3.17 21.91 -13.64
N GLY A 72 -2.97 21.59 -12.35
CA GLY A 72 -2.36 22.49 -11.38
C GLY A 72 -1.69 21.75 -10.23
N ALA A 73 -0.49 22.20 -9.84
CA ALA A 73 0.37 21.76 -8.72
C ALA A 73 0.72 20.26 -8.60
N GLY A 74 -0.11 19.31 -9.04
CA GLY A 74 0.21 17.87 -9.12
C GLY A 74 1.19 17.53 -10.26
N ALA A 75 1.34 18.42 -11.24
CA ALA A 75 2.34 18.30 -12.32
C ALA A 75 3.79 18.56 -11.87
N SER A 76 4.01 19.04 -10.64
CA SER A 76 5.35 19.48 -10.18
C SER A 76 6.29 18.33 -9.82
N ALA A 77 5.80 17.09 -9.72
CA ALA A 77 6.59 15.93 -9.28
C ALA A 77 6.76 14.82 -10.35
N ALA A 78 6.25 15.01 -11.58
CA ALA A 78 6.29 13.99 -12.63
C ALA A 78 6.97 14.46 -13.92
N MET A 79 8.08 15.19 -13.82
CA MET A 79 8.98 15.45 -14.95
C MET A 79 10.25 14.57 -14.88
N LEU A 80 10.05 13.24 -14.96
CA LEU A 80 11.12 12.38 -15.50
C LEU A 80 10.91 12.30 -17.02
N ALA A 81 11.91 12.82 -17.74
CA ALA A 81 11.92 12.98 -19.18
C ALA A 81 11.73 11.63 -19.91
N LEU A 82 10.68 11.52 -20.72
CA LEU A 82 10.64 10.58 -21.83
C LEU A 82 10.80 11.36 -23.14
N ALA A 83 12.07 11.61 -23.49
CA ALA A 83 12.46 12.09 -24.80
C ALA A 83 12.78 10.90 -25.72
N ALA A 84 12.23 10.96 -26.94
CA ALA A 84 12.47 10.10 -28.11
C ALA A 84 11.90 8.66 -28.02
N CYS A 85 11.17 8.14 -29.02
CA CYS A 85 11.33 8.30 -30.46
C CYS A 85 9.99 8.58 -31.16
N GLY A 86 10.03 9.50 -32.13
CA GLY A 86 8.93 9.77 -33.06
C GLY A 86 8.79 8.68 -34.13
N GLY A 87 7.54 8.42 -34.50
CA GLY A 87 7.15 7.64 -35.66
C GLY A 87 5.75 8.07 -36.09
N LYS A 88 5.67 8.82 -37.19
CA LYS A 88 4.45 9.42 -37.72
C LYS A 88 3.64 8.37 -38.47
N SER A 89 2.40 8.11 -38.06
CA SER A 89 1.40 7.51 -38.93
C SER A 89 0.00 7.95 -38.50
N SER A 90 -0.66 8.63 -39.44
CA SER A 90 -2.02 9.13 -39.36
C SER A 90 -3.02 7.99 -39.50
N THR A 91 -3.83 7.74 -38.48
CA THR A 91 -5.10 7.01 -38.61
C THR A 91 -6.15 7.62 -37.70
N THR A 92 -7.24 8.06 -38.33
CA THR A 92 -8.50 8.57 -37.79
C THR A 92 -9.07 7.74 -36.63
N PRO A 93 -9.66 8.36 -35.58
CA PRO A 93 -10.42 7.61 -34.58
C PRO A 93 -11.88 7.45 -35.04
N THR A 94 -12.29 6.22 -35.31
CA THR A 94 -13.70 5.84 -35.44
C THR A 94 -14.27 5.47 -34.07
N GLY A 95 -15.32 6.20 -33.67
CA GLY A 95 -16.46 5.80 -32.84
C GLY A 95 -16.25 4.80 -31.70
N ALA A 96 -16.35 5.29 -30.46
CA ALA A 96 -16.53 4.50 -29.26
C ALA A 96 -17.78 3.61 -29.34
N GLY A 97 -17.59 2.29 -29.24
CA GLY A 97 -18.65 1.35 -28.91
C GLY A 97 -18.92 1.40 -27.40
N ALA A 98 -20.17 1.68 -27.04
CA ALA A 98 -20.65 1.60 -25.67
C ALA A 98 -20.71 0.12 -25.23
N SER A 99 -19.86 -0.27 -24.28
CA SER A 99 -20.04 -1.51 -23.53
C SER A 99 -20.82 -1.23 -22.26
N ALA A 100 -22.01 -1.82 -22.20
CA ALA A 100 -22.93 -1.76 -21.08
C ALA A 100 -22.29 -2.32 -19.80
N SER A 101 -22.29 -1.50 -18.75
CA SER A 101 -21.97 -1.90 -17.39
C SER A 101 -23.15 -2.66 -16.78
N THR A 102 -23.03 -3.99 -16.71
CA THR A 102 -23.89 -4.81 -15.84
C THR A 102 -23.53 -4.55 -14.38
N SER A 103 -24.34 -3.73 -13.71
CA SER A 103 -24.32 -3.57 -12.25
C SER A 103 -24.82 -4.86 -11.59
N ALA A 104 -23.90 -5.72 -11.17
CA ALA A 104 -24.23 -6.81 -10.26
C ALA A 104 -24.37 -6.24 -8.84
N SER A 105 -25.60 -5.97 -8.42
CA SER A 105 -25.92 -5.73 -7.01
C SER A 105 -25.88 -7.07 -6.28
N ALA A 106 -24.72 -7.39 -5.69
CA ALA A 106 -24.62 -8.48 -4.74
C ALA A 106 -25.02 -7.95 -3.36
N SER A 107 -26.29 -8.20 -2.98
CA SER A 107 -26.72 -8.06 -1.60
C SER A 107 -26.09 -9.19 -0.78
N ALA A 108 -25.04 -8.85 -0.03
CA ALA A 108 -24.49 -9.72 1.00
C ALA A 108 -25.12 -9.33 2.33
N SER A 109 -26.14 -10.09 2.75
CA SER A 109 -26.58 -10.11 4.14
C SER A 109 -25.52 -10.83 4.98
N SER A 110 -24.74 -10.07 5.75
CA SER A 110 -23.99 -10.62 6.88
C SER A 110 -24.60 -10.10 8.18
N SER A 111 -25.05 -11.04 9.01
CA SER A 111 -25.46 -10.80 10.39
C SER A 111 -24.21 -10.48 11.23
N GLY A 112 -23.97 -9.19 11.45
CA GLY A 112 -22.96 -8.65 12.36
C GLY A 112 -23.32 -7.20 12.63
N GLY A 113 -23.13 -6.71 13.86
CA GLY A 113 -23.48 -5.34 14.24
C GLY A 113 -22.93 -4.30 13.25
N ALA A 114 -23.61 -3.15 13.12
CA ALA A 114 -23.23 -2.11 12.18
C ALA A 114 -21.72 -1.82 12.24
N SER A 115 -21.00 -2.04 11.13
CA SER A 115 -19.55 -1.76 11.05
C SER A 115 -19.29 -0.32 11.48
N LYS A 116 -18.27 -0.12 12.32
CA LYS A 116 -17.93 1.20 12.87
C LYS A 116 -17.51 2.18 11.77
N TYR A 117 -17.10 1.63 10.62
CA TYR A 117 -16.57 2.34 9.46
C TYR A 117 -17.41 2.03 8.22
N THR A 118 -17.87 3.08 7.53
CA THR A 118 -18.72 2.95 6.34
C THR A 118 -18.17 3.81 5.19
N GLY A 119 -18.53 3.47 3.94
CA GLY A 119 -18.05 4.19 2.75
C GLY A 119 -16.52 4.27 2.69
N ASP A 120 -15.98 5.43 2.34
CA ASP A 120 -14.53 5.68 2.23
C ASP A 120 -13.81 5.47 3.57
N LEU A 121 -14.46 5.69 4.72
CA LEU A 121 -13.87 5.40 6.04
C LEU A 121 -13.62 3.91 6.27
N LYS A 122 -14.35 3.02 5.58
CA LYS A 122 -14.08 1.58 5.64
C LYS A 122 -12.78 1.24 4.91
N VAL A 123 -12.48 1.93 3.81
CA VAL A 123 -11.20 1.79 3.10
C VAL A 123 -10.07 2.34 3.95
N VAL A 124 -10.22 3.51 4.56
CA VAL A 124 -9.23 4.07 5.50
C VAL A 124 -8.96 3.12 6.66
N ALA A 125 -10.00 2.54 7.26
CA ALA A 125 -9.85 1.57 8.34
C ALA A 125 -9.16 0.27 7.90
N LEU A 126 -9.47 -0.22 6.70
CA LEU A 126 -8.74 -1.33 6.08
C LEU A 126 -7.25 -0.98 5.91
N SER A 127 -6.92 0.20 5.41
CA SER A 127 -5.54 0.65 5.23
C SER A 127 -4.78 0.65 6.56
N VAL A 128 -5.33 1.23 7.63
CA VAL A 128 -4.69 1.17 8.97
C VAL A 128 -4.42 -0.27 9.41
N ALA A 129 -5.38 -1.17 9.19
CA ALA A 129 -5.26 -2.56 9.58
C ALA A 129 -4.18 -3.31 8.77
N LEU A 130 -4.03 -3.02 7.47
CA LEU A 130 -2.97 -3.56 6.62
C LEU A 130 -1.58 -3.05 7.05
N GLU A 131 -1.46 -1.75 7.35
CA GLU A 131 -0.20 -1.19 7.86
C GLU A 131 0.18 -1.80 9.21
N ASN A 132 -0.77 -1.98 10.11
CA ASN A 132 -0.53 -2.67 11.38
C ASN A 132 -0.15 -4.15 11.18
N GLN A 133 -0.70 -4.82 10.15
CA GLN A 133 -0.30 -6.18 9.78
C GLN A 133 1.16 -6.25 9.32
N ALA A 134 1.58 -5.32 8.46
CA ALA A 134 2.97 -5.21 8.02
C ALA A 134 3.91 -4.91 9.20
N VAL A 135 3.57 -3.94 10.06
CA VAL A 135 4.32 -3.64 11.30
C VAL A 135 4.47 -4.89 12.17
N ALA A 136 3.39 -5.64 12.40
CA ALA A 136 3.42 -6.86 13.20
C ALA A 136 4.31 -7.94 12.56
N ALA A 137 4.25 -8.09 11.22
CA ALA A 137 5.05 -9.05 10.48
C ALA A 137 6.55 -8.74 10.54
N TYR A 138 6.96 -7.49 10.30
CA TYR A 138 8.36 -7.07 10.42
C TYR A 138 8.88 -7.17 11.85
N GLN A 139 8.05 -6.80 12.84
CA GLN A 139 8.41 -6.95 14.25
C GLN A 139 8.64 -8.42 14.62
N ALA A 140 7.82 -9.34 14.11
CA ALA A 140 7.97 -10.77 14.30
C ALA A 140 9.20 -11.32 13.58
N ALA A 141 9.49 -10.85 12.36
CA ALA A 141 10.68 -11.19 11.60
C ALA A 141 11.97 -10.79 12.35
N LEU A 142 12.02 -9.56 12.87
CA LEU A 142 13.16 -9.07 13.65
C LEU A 142 13.34 -9.88 14.94
N LYS A 143 12.24 -10.24 15.62
CA LYS A 143 12.29 -11.11 16.81
C LYS A 143 12.81 -12.51 16.46
N ALA A 144 12.39 -13.09 15.33
CA ALA A 144 12.88 -14.38 14.87
C ALA A 144 14.37 -14.34 14.50
N ALA A 145 14.82 -13.27 13.84
CA ALA A 145 16.23 -13.01 13.55
C ALA A 145 17.07 -12.94 14.83
N ASN A 146 16.66 -12.12 15.81
CA ASN A 146 17.36 -11.96 17.08
C ASN A 146 17.40 -13.25 17.92
N ALA A 147 16.39 -14.12 17.76
CA ALA A 147 16.36 -15.44 18.39
C ALA A 147 17.17 -16.51 17.63
N GLY A 148 17.86 -16.15 16.54
CA GLY A 148 18.64 -17.07 15.71
C GLY A 148 17.81 -18.05 14.88
N LYS A 149 16.48 -17.88 14.82
CA LYS A 149 15.56 -18.82 14.14
C LYS A 149 15.69 -18.79 12.62
N LEU A 150 16.27 -17.72 12.06
CA LEU A 150 16.42 -17.51 10.62
C LEU A 150 17.83 -17.83 10.11
N GLY A 151 18.71 -18.37 10.97
CA GLY A 151 20.12 -18.54 10.66
C GLY A 151 20.88 -17.22 10.69
N LYS A 152 21.94 -17.11 9.88
CA LYS A 152 22.72 -15.87 9.74
C LYS A 152 21.87 -14.83 9.03
N VAL A 153 21.61 -13.70 9.70
CA VAL A 153 20.91 -12.54 9.13
C VAL A 153 21.93 -11.43 8.90
N PRO A 154 22.23 -11.06 7.63
CA PRO A 154 23.02 -9.88 7.29
C PRO A 154 22.52 -8.61 8.02
N PRO A 155 23.40 -7.78 8.60
CA PRO A 155 23.00 -6.53 9.24
C PRO A 155 22.17 -5.62 8.33
N ALA A 156 22.48 -5.57 7.02
CA ALA A 156 21.71 -4.78 6.05
C ALA A 156 20.23 -5.20 5.95
N ILE A 157 19.90 -6.47 6.18
CA ILE A 157 18.50 -6.94 6.25
C ILE A 157 17.83 -6.44 7.52
N ALA A 158 18.53 -6.46 8.66
CA ALA A 158 17.97 -5.94 9.90
C ALA A 158 17.68 -4.43 9.79
N THR A 159 18.56 -3.68 9.12
CA THR A 159 18.32 -2.26 8.80
C THR A 159 17.08 -2.09 7.93
N PHE A 160 16.96 -2.83 6.82
CA PHE A 160 15.77 -2.79 5.96
C PHE A 160 14.49 -3.08 6.73
N ILE A 161 14.46 -4.15 7.54
CA ILE A 161 13.32 -4.53 8.38
C ILE A 161 12.92 -3.39 9.33
N GLN A 162 13.89 -2.74 9.98
CA GLN A 162 13.62 -1.64 10.91
C GLN A 162 13.09 -0.40 10.18
N THR A 163 13.67 -0.07 9.02
CA THR A 163 13.24 1.05 8.19
C THR A 163 11.82 0.84 7.68
N ALA A 164 11.52 -0.28 7.00
CA ALA A 164 10.19 -0.58 6.48
C ALA A 164 9.14 -0.58 7.62
N MET A 165 9.46 -1.20 8.75
CA MET A 165 8.59 -1.22 9.93
C MET A 165 8.31 0.17 10.52
N ALA A 166 9.23 1.13 10.41
CA ALA A 166 9.00 2.51 10.81
C ALA A 166 8.09 3.24 9.80
N GLN A 167 8.29 3.01 8.51
CA GLN A 167 7.49 3.62 7.45
C GLN A 167 6.04 3.16 7.49
N HIS A 168 5.76 1.87 7.71
CA HIS A 168 4.39 1.40 7.93
C HIS A 168 3.74 2.02 9.17
N LYS A 169 4.50 2.35 10.23
CA LYS A 169 3.94 3.07 11.38
C LYS A 169 3.51 4.48 10.98
N ASP A 170 4.34 5.18 10.21
CA ASP A 170 4.00 6.50 9.69
C ASP A 170 2.75 6.45 8.79
N HIS A 171 2.63 5.43 7.95
CA HIS A 171 1.45 5.20 7.11
C HIS A 171 0.20 4.92 7.96
N ALA A 172 0.30 4.03 8.95
CA ALA A 172 -0.79 3.73 9.88
C ALA A 172 -1.25 4.99 10.63
N ASP A 173 -0.31 5.82 11.07
CA ASP A 173 -0.59 7.07 11.78
C ASP A 173 -1.26 8.10 10.88
N ALA A 174 -0.86 8.23 9.62
CA ALA A 174 -1.51 9.10 8.64
C ALA A 174 -2.98 8.70 8.42
N TRP A 175 -3.24 7.41 8.20
CA TRP A 175 -4.61 6.91 8.05
C TRP A 175 -5.43 6.99 9.35
N ASN A 176 -4.84 6.72 10.51
CA ASN A 176 -5.49 6.91 11.81
C ASN A 176 -5.82 8.37 12.10
N GLY A 177 -5.02 9.31 11.58
CA GLY A 177 -5.31 10.75 11.61
C GLY A 177 -6.63 11.09 10.92
N VAL A 178 -6.94 10.40 9.83
CA VAL A 178 -8.22 10.52 9.11
C VAL A 178 -9.38 9.99 9.95
N LEU A 179 -9.24 8.77 10.49
CA LEU A 179 -10.27 8.18 11.36
C LEU A 179 -10.59 9.08 12.55
N SER A 180 -9.54 9.57 13.22
CA SER A 180 -9.66 10.46 14.38
C SER A 180 -10.36 11.76 14.03
N SER A 181 -10.00 12.36 12.89
CA SER A 181 -10.62 13.60 12.43
C SER A 181 -12.09 13.42 12.08
N ALA A 182 -12.49 12.23 11.62
CA ALA A 182 -13.88 11.86 11.37
C ALA A 182 -14.64 11.40 12.64
N GLY A 183 -14.04 11.54 13.83
CA GLY A 183 -14.64 11.11 15.09
C GLY A 183 -14.80 9.59 15.23
N LYS A 184 -14.06 8.82 14.41
CA LYS A 184 -14.02 7.35 14.50
C LYS A 184 -12.88 6.90 15.41
N PRO A 185 -13.01 5.72 16.05
CA PRO A 185 -11.91 5.14 16.81
C PRO A 185 -10.68 4.93 15.92
N LYS A 186 -9.49 5.11 16.51
CA LYS A 186 -8.24 4.64 15.88
C LYS A 186 -8.19 3.12 15.90
N ILE A 187 -7.47 2.54 14.95
CA ILE A 187 -7.14 1.12 14.91
C ILE A 187 -5.67 0.97 15.31
N THR A 188 -5.41 0.22 16.37
CA THR A 188 -4.06 -0.02 16.91
C THR A 188 -3.69 -1.52 16.92
N ASP A 189 -4.65 -2.36 16.55
CA ASP A 189 -4.51 -3.81 16.39
C ASP A 189 -4.59 -4.20 14.90
N VAL A 190 -4.72 -5.49 14.61
CA VAL A 190 -4.82 -6.02 13.24
C VAL A 190 -6.18 -6.73 13.05
N PRO A 191 -7.29 -5.98 12.89
CA PRO A 191 -8.63 -6.53 12.76
C PRO A 191 -8.91 -7.03 11.34
N LEU A 192 -8.08 -7.98 10.87
CA LEU A 192 -8.19 -8.60 9.56
C LEU A 192 -8.50 -10.09 9.69
N SER A 193 -9.44 -10.59 8.90
CA SER A 193 -9.85 -11.99 8.92
C SER A 193 -8.73 -12.98 8.52
N ASP A 194 -7.74 -12.51 7.76
CA ASP A 194 -6.58 -13.29 7.30
C ASP A 194 -5.39 -13.26 8.27
N GLN A 195 -5.42 -12.39 9.29
CA GLN A 195 -4.33 -12.23 10.26
C GLN A 195 -3.89 -13.54 10.95
N PRO A 196 -4.81 -14.46 11.32
CA PRO A 196 -4.41 -15.76 11.85
C PRO A 196 -3.56 -16.60 10.87
N ALA A 197 -3.84 -16.51 9.57
CA ALA A 197 -3.09 -17.22 8.55
C ALA A 197 -1.68 -16.63 8.38
N VAL A 198 -1.56 -15.29 8.37
CA VAL A 198 -0.26 -14.59 8.34
C VAL A 198 0.58 -14.93 9.57
N THR A 199 -0.02 -14.90 10.76
CA THR A 199 0.66 -15.26 12.02
C THR A 199 1.15 -16.71 12.00
N LYS A 200 0.32 -17.63 11.49
CA LYS A 200 0.70 -19.04 11.33
C LYS A 200 1.86 -19.21 10.36
N ALA A 201 1.81 -18.54 9.21
CA ALA A 201 2.88 -18.58 8.20
C ALA A 201 4.21 -18.03 8.77
N LEU A 202 4.18 -16.90 9.47
CA LEU A 202 5.35 -16.35 10.19
C LEU A 202 5.93 -17.33 11.21
N GLY A 203 5.07 -18.08 11.92
CA GLY A 203 5.52 -19.09 12.87
C GLY A 203 6.23 -20.31 12.24
N GLN A 204 6.07 -20.51 10.92
CA GLN A 204 6.62 -21.64 10.18
C GLN A 204 7.91 -21.32 9.42
N VAL A 205 8.29 -20.04 9.29
CA VAL A 205 9.53 -19.64 8.59
C VAL A 205 10.78 -20.08 9.37
N LYS A 206 11.82 -20.50 8.65
CA LYS A 206 13.04 -21.09 9.21
C LYS A 206 14.33 -20.43 8.74
N ASP A 207 14.20 -19.50 7.81
CA ASP A 207 15.32 -18.84 7.13
C ASP A 207 14.87 -17.48 6.60
N VAL A 208 15.84 -16.68 6.16
CA VAL A 208 15.62 -15.36 5.58
C VAL A 208 14.75 -15.42 4.32
N THR A 209 14.89 -16.47 3.49
CA THR A 209 14.08 -16.62 2.27
C THR A 209 12.60 -16.77 2.59
N GLY A 210 12.24 -17.59 3.57
CA GLY A 210 10.86 -17.84 3.96
C GLY A 210 10.18 -16.58 4.51
N VAL A 211 10.89 -15.82 5.35
CA VAL A 211 10.33 -14.56 5.87
C VAL A 211 10.27 -13.46 4.80
N ALA A 212 11.25 -13.37 3.89
CA ALA A 212 11.24 -12.39 2.80
C ALA A 212 10.11 -12.66 1.80
N LYS A 213 9.79 -13.93 1.50
CA LYS A 213 8.63 -14.29 0.66
C LYS A 213 7.31 -13.86 1.29
N LEU A 214 7.17 -14.05 2.60
CA LEU A 214 5.96 -13.66 3.31
C LEU A 214 5.83 -12.14 3.41
N ALA A 215 6.93 -11.42 3.68
CA ALA A 215 6.94 -9.97 3.64
C ALA A 215 6.54 -9.46 2.24
N LEU A 216 7.12 -10.02 1.17
CA LEU A 216 6.82 -9.61 -0.21
C LEU A 216 5.33 -9.80 -0.55
N GLN A 217 4.69 -10.86 -0.06
CA GLN A 217 3.25 -11.04 -0.24
C GLN A 217 2.42 -9.94 0.42
N LEU A 218 2.85 -9.46 1.60
CA LEU A 218 2.18 -8.37 2.30
C LEU A 218 2.43 -7.03 1.60
N GLU A 219 3.66 -6.75 1.16
CA GLU A 219 3.97 -5.54 0.39
C GLU A 219 3.22 -5.49 -0.93
N ASP A 220 3.15 -6.61 -1.65
CA ASP A 220 2.38 -6.71 -2.88
C ASP A 220 0.88 -6.44 -2.62
N GLN A 221 0.32 -6.99 -1.55
CA GLN A 221 -1.08 -6.73 -1.16
C GLN A 221 -1.29 -5.26 -0.82
N ALA A 222 -0.42 -4.64 -0.03
CA ALA A 222 -0.51 -3.23 0.34
C ALA A 222 -0.38 -2.32 -0.89
N THR A 223 0.66 -2.54 -1.70
CA THR A 223 0.91 -1.80 -2.95
C THR A 223 -0.29 -1.87 -3.89
N GLU A 224 -0.78 -3.07 -4.21
CA GLU A 224 -1.92 -3.25 -5.11
C GLU A 224 -3.22 -2.67 -4.52
N THR A 225 -3.37 -2.69 -3.19
CA THR A 225 -4.50 -2.05 -2.49
C THR A 225 -4.48 -0.54 -2.66
N TYR A 226 -3.32 0.10 -2.52
CA TYR A 226 -3.21 1.55 -2.69
C TYR A 226 -3.35 1.98 -4.14
N VAL A 227 -2.80 1.21 -5.08
CA VAL A 227 -3.08 1.43 -6.50
C VAL A 227 -4.57 1.30 -6.77
N PHE A 228 -5.24 0.27 -6.27
CA PHE A 228 -6.71 0.14 -6.40
C PHE A 228 -7.45 1.36 -5.81
N ALA A 229 -7.03 1.85 -4.64
CA ALA A 229 -7.65 3.00 -3.98
C ALA A 229 -7.55 4.28 -4.82
N THR A 230 -6.44 4.51 -5.54
CA THR A 230 -6.28 5.69 -6.41
C THR A 230 -7.33 5.78 -7.52
N TYR A 231 -7.89 4.65 -7.96
CA TYR A 231 -8.92 4.60 -9.00
C TYR A 231 -10.35 4.55 -8.44
N ASN A 232 -10.54 3.91 -7.29
CA ASN A 232 -11.87 3.49 -6.82
C ASN A 232 -12.41 4.29 -5.64
N VAL A 233 -11.56 5.04 -4.91
CA VAL A 233 -12.01 5.93 -3.83
C VAL A 233 -12.57 7.22 -4.42
N LYS A 234 -13.64 7.75 -3.81
CA LYS A 234 -14.30 8.97 -4.27
C LYS A 234 -13.58 10.23 -3.80
N SER A 235 -13.17 10.26 -2.53
CA SER A 235 -12.41 11.36 -1.96
C SER A 235 -11.09 11.60 -2.67
N LEU A 236 -10.81 12.86 -3.01
CA LEU A 236 -9.53 13.25 -3.60
C LEU A 236 -8.39 13.22 -2.60
N GLY A 237 -8.64 13.65 -1.37
CA GLY A 237 -7.68 13.45 -0.29
C GLY A 237 -7.30 11.97 -0.13
N GLY A 238 -8.27 11.04 -0.22
CA GLY A 238 -8.01 9.60 -0.17
C GLY A 238 -7.21 9.07 -1.35
N VAL A 239 -7.50 9.54 -2.57
CA VAL A 239 -6.69 9.24 -3.75
C VAL A 239 -5.26 9.75 -3.58
N ASN A 240 -5.08 10.98 -3.11
CA ASN A 240 -3.77 11.59 -2.92
C ASN A 240 -2.95 10.88 -1.83
N THR A 241 -3.57 10.54 -0.69
CA THR A 241 -2.89 9.78 0.37
C THR A 241 -2.46 8.41 -0.13
N ALA A 242 -3.33 7.67 -0.83
CA ALA A 242 -2.95 6.39 -1.43
C ALA A 242 -1.82 6.55 -2.46
N ALA A 243 -1.87 7.60 -3.29
CA ALA A 243 -0.84 7.90 -4.28
C ALA A 243 0.52 8.29 -3.67
N THR A 244 0.55 8.82 -2.44
CA THR A 244 1.80 9.08 -1.71
C THR A 244 2.40 7.84 -1.06
N ILE A 245 1.58 6.83 -0.74
CA ILE A 245 2.00 5.61 -0.04
C ILE A 245 2.39 4.50 -1.03
N ALA A 246 1.60 4.29 -2.08
CA ALA A 246 1.82 3.20 -3.04
C ALA A 246 3.26 3.11 -3.60
N PRO A 247 3.96 4.22 -3.93
CA PRO A 247 5.34 4.15 -4.40
C PRO A 247 6.33 3.65 -3.34
N VAL A 248 6.10 3.94 -2.06
CA VAL A 248 6.97 3.48 -0.96
C VAL A 248 6.79 1.98 -0.73
N GLU A 249 5.55 1.49 -0.72
CA GLU A 249 5.23 0.06 -0.63
C GLU A 249 5.84 -0.73 -1.81
N ALA A 250 5.80 -0.16 -3.01
CA ALA A 250 6.47 -0.74 -4.18
C ALA A 250 8.00 -0.82 -4.01
N MET A 251 8.62 0.14 -3.32
CA MET A 251 10.05 0.08 -3.00
C MET A 251 10.36 -1.00 -1.95
N HIS A 252 9.50 -1.22 -0.95
CA HIS A 252 9.62 -2.36 -0.03
C HIS A 252 9.63 -3.67 -0.80
N ALA A 253 8.65 -3.86 -1.69
CA ALA A 253 8.55 -5.04 -2.54
C ALA A 253 9.79 -5.22 -3.44
N ALA A 254 10.28 -4.15 -4.06
CA ALA A 254 11.47 -4.18 -4.90
C ALA A 254 12.74 -4.60 -4.14
N ILE A 255 12.94 -4.09 -2.92
CA ILE A 255 14.06 -4.51 -2.07
C ILE A 255 13.94 -5.98 -1.68
N LEU A 256 12.72 -6.45 -1.36
CA LEU A 256 12.48 -7.86 -1.05
C LEU A 256 12.76 -8.78 -2.25
N HIS A 257 12.45 -8.34 -3.47
CA HIS A 257 12.86 -9.06 -4.68
C HIS A 257 14.38 -9.19 -4.77
N TYR A 258 15.16 -8.13 -4.49
CA TYR A 258 16.61 -8.23 -4.43
C TYR A 258 17.09 -9.23 -3.36
N VAL A 259 16.50 -9.20 -2.16
CA VAL A 259 16.80 -10.18 -1.08
C VAL A 259 16.51 -11.62 -1.52
N LEU A 260 15.51 -11.82 -2.38
CA LEU A 260 15.13 -13.10 -2.95
C LEU A 260 15.90 -13.47 -4.22
N GLY A 261 16.79 -12.61 -4.71
CA GLY A 261 17.56 -12.83 -5.95
C GLY A 261 16.70 -12.77 -7.21
N GLN A 262 15.64 -11.97 -7.17
CA GLN A 262 14.67 -11.78 -8.24
C GLN A 262 14.85 -10.41 -8.89
N TYR A 263 14.32 -10.27 -10.10
CA TYR A 263 14.25 -8.96 -10.74
C TYR A 263 13.34 -8.03 -9.91
N PRO A 264 13.79 -6.81 -9.57
CA PRO A 264 13.13 -5.96 -8.56
C PRO A 264 11.76 -5.41 -8.97
N VAL A 265 11.49 -5.34 -10.28
CA VAL A 265 10.22 -4.80 -10.82
C VAL A 265 9.70 -5.80 -11.86
N PRO A 266 9.11 -6.93 -11.43
CA PRO A 266 8.78 -8.04 -12.33
C PRO A 266 7.73 -7.67 -13.40
N ASP A 267 6.89 -6.68 -13.11
CA ASP A 267 5.84 -6.21 -14.00
C ASP A 267 6.03 -4.71 -14.31
N ALA A 268 5.78 -4.32 -15.58
CA ALA A 268 5.87 -2.93 -16.01
C ALA A 268 4.81 -2.02 -15.35
N PHE A 269 3.71 -2.61 -14.86
CA PHE A 269 2.62 -1.91 -14.20
C PHE A 269 2.19 -2.68 -12.95
N ILE A 270 1.97 -1.96 -11.86
CA ILE A 270 1.40 -2.53 -10.64
C ILE A 270 -0.07 -2.88 -10.87
N GLY A 271 -0.44 -4.11 -10.53
CA GLY A 271 -1.80 -4.64 -10.67
C GLY A 271 -2.75 -4.22 -9.54
N THR A 272 -3.93 -4.84 -9.53
CA THR A 272 -4.93 -4.75 -8.45
C THR A 272 -5.52 -6.11 -8.07
N LYS A 273 -4.93 -7.21 -8.56
CA LYS A 273 -5.39 -8.58 -8.32
C LYS A 273 -5.18 -9.04 -6.88
N LYS A 274 -4.18 -8.49 -6.20
CA LYS A 274 -3.88 -8.75 -4.78
C LYS A 274 -4.44 -7.66 -3.86
N ALA A 275 -5.18 -6.67 -4.39
CA ALA A 275 -5.77 -5.63 -3.57
C ALA A 275 -6.73 -6.24 -2.52
N ALA A 276 -6.56 -5.82 -1.27
CA ALA A 276 -7.39 -6.26 -0.17
C ALA A 276 -8.83 -5.76 -0.34
N SER A 277 -9.79 -6.67 -0.19
CA SER A 277 -11.21 -6.30 -0.16
C SER A 277 -11.56 -5.66 1.18
N PRO A 278 -12.43 -4.63 1.23
CA PRO A 278 -13.03 -4.13 2.48
C PRO A 278 -13.74 -5.19 3.32
N SER A 279 -14.01 -6.39 2.79
CA SER A 279 -14.54 -7.53 3.55
C SER A 279 -13.50 -8.20 4.47
N LEU A 280 -12.20 -7.92 4.31
CA LEU A 280 -11.15 -8.41 5.22
C LEU A 280 -11.27 -7.78 6.61
N LEU A 281 -11.73 -6.54 6.69
CA LEU A 281 -11.87 -5.80 7.93
C LEU A 281 -12.99 -6.41 8.80
N THR A 282 -12.67 -6.75 10.04
CA THR A 282 -13.59 -7.42 10.96
C THR A 282 -14.30 -6.48 11.94
N VAL A 283 -14.20 -5.16 11.76
CA VAL A 283 -14.72 -4.11 12.68
C VAL A 283 -15.55 -3.02 12.00
#